data_AF-A0A4R8SLC9-F1
#
_entry.id   AF-A0A4R8SLC9-F1
#
_cell.length_a   1.000
_cell.length_b   1.000
_cell.length_c   1.000
_cell.angle_alpha   90.00
_cell.angle_beta   90.00
_cell.angle_gamma   90.00
#
_symmetry.space_group_name_H-M   'P 1'
#
loop_
_entity.id
_entity.type
_entity.pdbx_description
1 polymer ?
#
loop_
_entity_poly.entity_id
_entity_poly.type
_entity_poly.pdbx_seq_one_letter_code
_entity_poly.pdbx_strand_id
1 'polypeptide(L)'
;MPTFFDMHVHGGGGSSFGDDPEANHVAAAWHRSHGTVGMLASLVTLAPDEMLSAVRVLAGMAGGDGIAGIHLEGPWLSPRYAGAHDPRLLRTPDLAELERLLDAGAGHIRMVTIAPELPGAIPAIELLVARGVVAAVGHTDATYEQTLQAISSGATVATHLFNAMRPIHHREPGPIPALLESPEVTIELIADGVHVHPAMYRMVLATVGPDRIALVTDAMCAAGMPDGAYQLGQLPVTVACGEARLPDGTIAGSTASMADLYRFAVTQAGPEVATLQTSVNPLRAVHLQAAS
;
A
#
# COMPACT_ATOMS: atom_id res chain seq x y z
N MET A 1 7.07 23.47 -5.51
CA MET A 1 7.33 22.02 -5.32
C MET A 1 6.09 21.27 -5.77
N PRO A 2 6.20 20.06 -6.33
CA PRO A 2 5.03 19.23 -6.59
C PRO A 2 4.28 18.99 -5.27
N THR A 3 2.97 18.86 -5.34
CA THR A 3 2.13 18.41 -4.22
C THR A 3 2.04 16.88 -4.30
N PHE A 4 2.49 16.16 -3.27
CA PHE A 4 2.50 14.69 -3.31
C PHE A 4 1.20 14.08 -2.77
N PHE A 5 0.84 12.92 -3.30
CA PHE A 5 -0.20 12.07 -2.74
C PHE A 5 0.34 10.68 -2.48
N ASP A 6 0.18 10.18 -1.26
CA ASP A 6 0.64 8.85 -0.87
C ASP A 6 -0.54 7.90 -0.65
N MET A 7 -0.75 6.97 -1.56
CA MET A 7 -1.88 6.03 -1.47
C MET A 7 -1.61 4.83 -0.55
N HIS A 8 -0.39 4.70 -0.01
CA HIS A 8 -0.02 3.57 0.84
C HIS A 8 1.10 3.94 1.83
N VAL A 9 0.71 4.20 3.08
CA VAL A 9 1.57 4.65 4.17
C VAL A 9 1.04 4.23 5.54
N HIS A 10 1.88 3.61 6.38
CA HIS A 10 1.50 3.06 7.69
C HIS A 10 1.84 3.97 8.87
N GLY A 11 2.73 4.93 8.72
CA GLY A 11 3.14 5.81 9.80
C GLY A 11 4.24 6.80 9.41
N GLY A 12 4.70 7.55 10.42
CA GLY A 12 5.80 8.51 10.31
C GLY A 12 5.96 9.32 11.59
N GLY A 13 7.08 10.02 11.73
CA GLY A 13 7.32 10.89 12.89
C GLY A 13 7.29 10.17 14.24
N GLY A 14 7.59 8.87 14.28
CA GLY A 14 7.55 8.04 15.48
C GLY A 14 6.20 7.42 15.80
N SER A 15 5.18 7.61 14.95
CA SER A 15 3.81 7.12 15.18
C SER A 15 3.29 6.29 14.01
N SER A 16 2.41 5.33 14.30
CA SER A 16 1.71 4.51 13.31
C SER A 16 0.26 4.94 13.18
N PHE A 17 -0.34 4.73 12.01
CA PHE A 17 -1.78 4.87 11.84
C PHE A 17 -2.52 3.72 12.54
N GLY A 18 -3.61 4.06 13.24
CA GLY A 18 -4.36 3.12 14.06
C GLY A 18 -5.56 3.76 14.74
N ASP A 19 -5.86 3.31 15.96
CA ASP A 19 -7.00 3.77 16.76
C ASP A 19 -6.67 4.91 17.75
N ASP A 20 -5.44 5.44 17.71
CA ASP A 20 -5.04 6.62 18.47
C ASP A 20 -5.04 7.88 17.58
N PRO A 21 -5.98 8.82 17.76
CA PRO A 21 -6.03 10.07 17.00
C PRO A 21 -4.78 10.94 17.12
N GLU A 22 -4.11 10.94 18.28
CA GLU A 22 -2.91 11.76 18.49
C GLU A 22 -1.73 11.21 17.68
N ALA A 23 -1.50 9.88 17.75
CA ALA A 23 -0.52 9.19 16.91
C ALA A 23 -0.79 9.40 15.41
N ASN A 24 -2.05 9.29 14.99
CA ASN A 24 -2.47 9.53 13.61
C ASN A 24 -2.13 10.97 13.16
N HIS A 25 -2.37 11.97 14.01
CA HIS A 25 -2.03 13.36 13.73
C HIS A 25 -0.52 13.56 13.58
N VAL A 26 0.29 12.97 14.49
CA VAL A 26 1.76 13.04 14.44
C VAL A 26 2.29 12.45 13.12
N ALA A 27 1.82 11.26 12.75
CA ALA A 27 2.22 10.60 11.52
C ALA A 27 1.88 11.44 10.28
N ALA A 28 0.62 11.90 10.18
CA ALA A 28 0.19 12.73 9.06
C ALA A 28 0.95 14.07 9.00
N ALA A 29 1.19 14.73 10.15
CA ALA A 29 1.90 16.00 10.21
C ALA A 29 3.35 15.87 9.71
N TRP A 30 4.02 14.76 10.02
CA TRP A 30 5.36 14.50 9.50
C TRP A 30 5.37 14.43 7.97
N HIS A 31 4.48 13.63 7.36
CA HIS A 31 4.36 13.52 5.91
C HIS A 31 4.02 14.85 5.24
N ARG A 32 3.11 15.63 5.83
CA ARG A 32 2.78 16.99 5.35
C ARG A 32 3.98 17.93 5.36
N SER A 33 4.81 17.86 6.40
CA SER A 33 6.04 18.67 6.47
C SER A 33 7.07 18.31 5.38
N HIS A 34 6.92 17.16 4.73
CA HIS A 34 7.73 16.69 3.61
C HIS A 34 7.02 16.80 2.24
N GLY A 35 5.90 17.52 2.16
CA GLY A 35 5.22 17.86 0.90
C GLY A 35 4.07 16.92 0.48
N THR A 36 3.76 15.90 1.27
CA THR A 36 2.57 15.04 1.06
C THR A 36 1.32 15.77 1.51
N VAL A 37 0.50 16.24 0.57
CA VAL A 37 -0.70 17.03 0.88
C VAL A 37 -1.95 16.17 1.07
N GLY A 38 -1.92 14.92 0.59
CA GLY A 38 -2.98 13.94 0.76
C GLY A 38 -2.40 12.54 0.91
N MET A 39 -3.03 11.71 1.74
CA MET A 39 -2.58 10.33 1.94
C MET A 39 -3.73 9.39 2.31
N LEU A 40 -3.56 8.10 2.05
CA LEU A 40 -4.39 7.05 2.63
C LEU A 40 -3.68 6.46 3.86
N ALA A 41 -4.28 6.63 5.04
CA ALA A 41 -3.78 6.00 6.25
C ALA A 41 -3.94 4.48 6.13
N SER A 42 -2.82 3.77 6.07
CA SER A 42 -2.79 2.32 5.80
C SER A 42 -2.72 1.52 7.09
N LEU A 43 -3.68 0.63 7.28
CA LEU A 43 -3.69 -0.32 8.39
C LEU A 43 -3.07 -1.64 7.94
N VAL A 44 -2.11 -2.13 8.73
CA VAL A 44 -1.58 -3.49 8.59
C VAL A 44 -2.62 -4.53 9.04
N THR A 45 -2.27 -5.82 8.95
CA THR A 45 -3.09 -6.91 9.50
C THR A 45 -3.26 -6.75 11.02
N LEU A 46 -4.51 -6.60 11.47
CA LEU A 46 -4.92 -6.47 12.87
C LEU A 46 -5.97 -7.52 13.25
N ALA A 47 -6.20 -7.70 14.56
CA ALA A 47 -7.33 -8.48 15.04
C ALA A 47 -8.66 -7.79 14.65
N PRO A 48 -9.79 -8.53 14.52
CA PRO A 48 -11.05 -7.95 14.03
C PRO A 48 -11.52 -6.70 14.78
N ASP A 49 -11.48 -6.73 16.13
CA ASP A 49 -11.94 -5.60 16.95
C ASP A 49 -10.99 -4.40 16.88
N GLU A 50 -9.68 -4.65 16.81
CA GLU A 50 -8.64 -3.61 16.65
C GLU A 50 -8.77 -2.93 15.29
N MET A 51 -8.94 -3.71 14.22
CA MET A 51 -9.16 -3.20 12.87
C MET A 51 -10.43 -2.35 12.80
N LEU A 52 -11.52 -2.81 13.41
CA LEU A 52 -12.77 -2.06 13.46
C LEU A 52 -12.63 -0.74 14.25
N SER A 53 -11.90 -0.77 15.37
CA SER A 53 -11.57 0.43 16.17
C SER A 53 -10.79 1.44 15.34
N ALA A 54 -9.69 1.01 14.71
CA ALA A 54 -8.83 1.85 13.89
C ALA A 54 -9.57 2.44 12.68
N VAL A 55 -10.39 1.65 11.99
CA VAL A 55 -11.22 2.13 10.87
C VAL A 55 -12.17 3.24 11.32
N ARG A 56 -12.85 3.09 12.47
CA ARG A 56 -13.77 4.13 12.96
C ARG A 56 -13.04 5.42 13.30
N VAL A 57 -11.88 5.32 13.94
CA VAL A 57 -11.06 6.49 14.30
C VAL A 57 -10.59 7.21 13.05
N LEU A 58 -9.97 6.50 12.11
CA LEU A 58 -9.46 7.08 10.87
C LEU A 58 -10.59 7.64 9.98
N ALA A 59 -11.76 7.01 9.96
CA ALA A 59 -12.92 7.53 9.24
C ALA A 59 -13.39 8.87 9.83
N GLY A 60 -13.34 9.03 11.16
CA GLY A 60 -13.64 10.30 11.83
C GLY A 60 -12.59 11.40 11.61
N MET A 61 -11.36 11.02 11.21
CA MET A 61 -10.27 11.96 10.90
C MET A 61 -10.15 12.29 9.41
N ALA A 62 -10.79 11.50 8.53
CA ALA A 62 -10.70 11.69 7.10
C ALA A 62 -11.23 13.07 6.66
N GLY A 63 -10.51 13.72 5.75
CA GLY A 63 -10.72 15.11 5.35
C GLY A 63 -9.95 16.13 6.20
N GLY A 64 -9.43 15.73 7.36
CA GLY A 64 -8.49 16.50 8.18
C GLY A 64 -7.05 16.04 7.99
N ASP A 65 -6.08 16.89 8.31
CA ASP A 65 -4.65 16.53 8.37
C ASP A 65 -4.06 15.91 7.08
N GLY A 66 -4.71 16.11 5.93
CA GLY A 66 -4.31 15.45 4.68
C GLY A 66 -4.64 13.95 4.62
N ILE A 67 -5.35 13.39 5.60
CA ILE A 67 -5.85 12.01 5.54
C ILE A 67 -7.07 12.00 4.60
N ALA A 68 -6.91 11.51 3.38
CA ALA A 68 -7.95 11.48 2.35
C ALA A 68 -8.83 10.21 2.43
N GLY A 69 -8.37 9.21 3.18
CA GLY A 69 -9.08 7.96 3.40
C GLY A 69 -8.20 6.91 4.04
N ILE A 70 -8.66 5.66 3.96
CA ILE A 70 -8.07 4.49 4.59
C ILE A 70 -7.71 3.48 3.51
N HIS A 71 -6.53 2.88 3.65
CA HIS A 71 -6.13 1.67 2.96
C HIS A 71 -6.10 0.52 3.97
N LEU A 72 -6.76 -0.59 3.67
CA LEU A 72 -6.63 -1.82 4.45
C LEU A 72 -5.64 -2.75 3.75
N GLU A 73 -4.44 -2.88 4.30
CA GLU A 73 -3.46 -3.85 3.82
C GLU A 73 -3.60 -5.16 4.58
N GLY A 74 -4.46 -6.04 4.05
CA GLY A 74 -4.90 -7.22 4.77
C GLY A 74 -6.11 -6.96 5.66
N PRO A 75 -6.55 -7.99 6.40
CA PRO A 75 -5.80 -9.16 6.85
C PRO A 75 -5.90 -10.37 5.91
N TRP A 76 -6.52 -10.18 4.74
CA TRP A 76 -6.81 -11.23 3.77
C TRP A 76 -5.66 -11.49 2.80
N LEU A 77 -4.50 -11.82 3.37
CA LEU A 77 -3.23 -11.97 2.65
C LEU A 77 -2.72 -13.42 2.70
N SER A 78 -1.84 -13.77 1.77
CA SER A 78 -1.26 -15.11 1.68
C SER A 78 -0.33 -15.40 2.86
N PRO A 79 -0.53 -16.49 3.61
CA PRO A 79 0.43 -16.89 4.65
C PRO A 79 1.84 -17.18 4.12
N ARG A 80 1.97 -17.52 2.83
CA ARG A 80 3.27 -17.78 2.19
C ARG A 80 4.05 -16.50 1.87
N TYR A 81 3.34 -15.38 1.74
CA TYR A 81 3.90 -14.08 1.43
C TYR A 81 3.37 -13.04 2.42
N ALA A 82 3.46 -13.37 3.71
CA ALA A 82 2.99 -12.49 4.77
C ALA A 82 3.78 -11.17 4.84
N GLY A 83 5.04 -11.14 4.37
CA GLY A 83 5.90 -9.96 4.52
C GLY A 83 5.99 -9.55 5.98
N ALA A 84 5.77 -8.26 6.26
CA ALA A 84 5.73 -7.72 7.62
C ALA A 84 4.32 -7.70 8.25
N HIS A 85 3.50 -8.73 7.97
CA HIS A 85 2.21 -8.95 8.63
C HIS A 85 2.30 -10.15 9.58
N ASP A 86 1.70 -10.04 10.78
CA ASP A 86 1.68 -11.15 11.74
C ASP A 86 0.89 -12.36 11.18
N PRO A 87 1.54 -13.50 10.90
CA PRO A 87 0.88 -14.65 10.30
C PRO A 87 -0.28 -15.20 11.14
N ARG A 88 -0.31 -14.94 12.45
CA ARG A 88 -1.38 -15.40 13.36
C ARG A 88 -2.69 -14.65 13.17
N LEU A 89 -2.63 -13.45 12.58
CA LEU A 89 -3.79 -12.58 12.35
C LEU A 89 -4.32 -12.70 10.92
N LEU A 90 -3.57 -13.34 10.01
CA LEU A 90 -4.01 -13.61 8.64
C LEU A 90 -5.20 -14.57 8.63
N ARG A 91 -6.17 -14.28 7.76
CA ARG A 91 -7.41 -15.06 7.65
C ARG A 91 -7.97 -14.97 6.23
N THR A 92 -8.79 -15.94 5.85
CA THR A 92 -9.48 -15.91 4.56
C THR A 92 -10.54 -14.80 4.55
N PRO A 93 -10.80 -14.17 3.39
CA PRO A 93 -11.92 -13.24 3.21
C PRO A 93 -13.23 -13.76 3.79
N ASP A 94 -13.85 -12.95 4.64
CA ASP A 94 -15.23 -13.12 5.11
C ASP A 94 -16.03 -11.88 4.71
N LEU A 95 -17.12 -12.07 3.96
CA LEU A 95 -17.93 -10.97 3.47
C LEU A 95 -18.59 -10.20 4.61
N ALA A 96 -19.00 -10.87 5.69
CA ALA A 96 -19.63 -10.21 6.82
C ALA A 96 -18.65 -9.32 7.60
N GLU A 97 -17.41 -9.76 7.76
CA GLU A 97 -16.32 -8.92 8.29
C GLU A 97 -16.05 -7.72 7.38
N LEU A 98 -15.91 -7.94 6.07
CA LEU A 98 -15.62 -6.87 5.12
C LEU A 98 -16.75 -5.84 5.05
N GLU A 99 -18.02 -6.26 4.99
CA GLU A 99 -19.18 -5.37 5.04
C GLU A 99 -19.18 -4.52 6.32
N ARG A 100 -18.91 -5.12 7.47
CA ARG A 100 -18.83 -4.41 8.76
C ARG A 100 -17.75 -3.33 8.75
N LEU A 101 -16.59 -3.61 8.17
CA LEU A 101 -15.50 -2.65 8.03
C LEU A 101 -15.87 -1.53 7.05
N LEU A 102 -16.45 -1.86 5.90
CA LEU A 102 -16.91 -0.89 4.90
C LEU A 102 -17.98 0.06 5.45
N ASP A 103 -18.91 -0.46 6.25
CA ASP A 103 -19.93 0.35 6.93
C ASP A 103 -19.29 1.24 8.01
N ALA A 104 -18.38 0.71 8.81
CA ALA A 104 -17.65 1.47 9.83
C ALA A 104 -16.75 2.56 9.23
N GLY A 105 -16.21 2.32 8.04
CA GLY A 105 -15.39 3.26 7.30
C GLY A 105 -16.19 4.45 6.72
N ALA A 106 -17.52 4.39 6.74
CA ALA A 106 -18.40 5.48 6.29
C ALA A 106 -18.04 6.07 4.90
N GLY A 107 -17.56 5.22 3.98
CA GLY A 107 -17.13 5.63 2.63
C GLY A 107 -15.70 6.17 2.54
N HIS A 108 -14.91 6.13 3.62
CA HIS A 108 -13.52 6.57 3.66
C HIS A 108 -12.50 5.44 3.46
N ILE A 109 -12.92 4.16 3.47
CA ILE A 109 -12.06 3.08 2.96
C ILE A 109 -12.00 3.24 1.43
N ARG A 110 -10.80 3.52 0.91
CA ARG A 110 -10.57 3.79 -0.51
C ARG A 110 -9.93 2.62 -1.24
N MET A 111 -9.15 1.82 -0.52
CA MET A 111 -8.41 0.70 -1.09
C MET A 111 -8.32 -0.44 -0.09
N VAL A 112 -8.34 -1.68 -0.59
CA VAL A 112 -8.09 -2.90 0.18
C VAL A 112 -7.15 -3.80 -0.60
N THR A 113 -6.03 -4.17 0.02
CA THR A 113 -5.11 -5.19 -0.52
C THR A 113 -5.57 -6.59 -0.11
N ILE A 114 -5.69 -7.48 -1.08
CA ILE A 114 -6.19 -8.85 -0.93
C ILE A 114 -5.39 -9.84 -1.78
N ALA A 115 -5.14 -11.03 -1.23
CA ALA A 115 -4.51 -12.13 -1.95
C ALA A 115 -5.58 -12.95 -2.72
N PRO A 116 -5.60 -12.92 -4.06
CA PRO A 116 -6.71 -13.46 -4.85
C PRO A 116 -6.78 -14.99 -4.87
N GLU A 117 -5.74 -15.70 -4.46
CA GLU A 117 -5.77 -17.15 -4.36
C GLU A 117 -6.56 -17.68 -3.16
N LEU A 118 -6.90 -16.80 -2.20
CA LEU A 118 -7.59 -17.22 -0.99
C LEU A 118 -9.07 -17.57 -1.25
N PRO A 119 -9.62 -18.59 -0.57
CA PRO A 119 -11.05 -18.86 -0.59
C PRO A 119 -11.86 -17.62 -0.21
N GLY A 120 -12.82 -17.24 -1.04
CA GLY A 120 -13.67 -16.06 -0.83
C GLY A 120 -13.11 -14.74 -1.38
N ALA A 121 -11.89 -14.71 -1.93
CA ALA A 121 -11.28 -13.48 -2.42
C ALA A 121 -12.01 -12.85 -3.60
N ILE A 122 -12.46 -13.66 -4.57
CA ILE A 122 -13.20 -13.14 -5.74
C ILE A 122 -14.52 -12.46 -5.33
N PRO A 123 -15.42 -13.10 -4.54
CA PRO A 123 -16.60 -12.40 -4.01
C PRO A 123 -16.27 -11.15 -3.20
N ALA A 124 -15.17 -11.14 -2.45
CA ALA A 124 -14.73 -9.96 -1.70
C ALA A 124 -14.30 -8.82 -2.64
N ILE A 125 -13.57 -9.12 -3.72
CA ILE A 125 -13.20 -8.15 -4.76
C ILE A 125 -14.46 -7.57 -5.41
N GLU A 126 -15.43 -8.41 -5.79
CA GLU A 126 -16.69 -7.96 -6.38
C GLU A 126 -17.47 -7.03 -5.42
N LEU A 127 -17.49 -7.34 -4.12
CA LEU A 127 -18.10 -6.49 -3.09
C LEU A 127 -17.38 -5.12 -2.97
N LEU A 128 -16.05 -5.11 -2.96
CA LEU A 128 -15.26 -3.87 -2.91
C LEU A 128 -15.61 -2.96 -4.09
N VAL A 129 -15.60 -3.52 -5.31
CA VAL A 129 -15.94 -2.80 -6.55
C VAL A 129 -17.38 -2.28 -6.50
N ALA A 130 -18.34 -3.09 -6.06
CA ALA A 130 -19.73 -2.68 -5.91
C ALA A 130 -19.92 -1.54 -4.89
N ARG A 131 -19.03 -1.44 -3.90
CA ARG A 131 -19.00 -0.36 -2.89
C ARG A 131 -18.13 0.83 -3.30
N GLY A 132 -17.57 0.82 -4.51
CA GLY A 132 -16.71 1.89 -5.04
C GLY A 132 -15.32 1.95 -4.42
N VAL A 133 -14.88 0.85 -3.80
CA VAL A 133 -13.56 0.69 -3.16
C VAL A 133 -12.62 -0.03 -4.11
N VAL A 134 -11.37 0.41 -4.18
CA VAL A 134 -10.35 -0.21 -5.01
C VAL A 134 -9.90 -1.52 -4.39
N ALA A 135 -9.97 -2.60 -5.17
CA ALA A 135 -9.33 -3.86 -4.82
C ALA A 135 -7.90 -3.89 -5.39
N ALA A 136 -6.92 -4.08 -4.52
CA ALA A 136 -5.51 -4.19 -4.84
C ALA A 136 -5.02 -5.63 -4.64
N VAL A 137 -4.18 -6.13 -5.56
CA VAL A 137 -3.57 -7.45 -5.48
C VAL A 137 -2.17 -7.32 -4.88
N GLY A 138 -1.96 -7.96 -3.73
CA GLY A 138 -0.69 -7.91 -2.99
C GLY A 138 -0.56 -9.08 -2.01
N HIS A 139 0.65 -9.28 -1.46
CA HIS A 139 0.93 -10.34 -0.49
C HIS A 139 0.39 -11.71 -0.91
N THR A 140 0.75 -12.16 -2.11
CA THR A 140 0.03 -13.22 -2.81
C THR A 140 0.94 -14.30 -3.39
N ASP A 141 0.53 -15.55 -3.23
CA ASP A 141 1.05 -16.73 -3.94
C ASP A 141 0.23 -17.07 -5.18
N ALA A 142 -0.55 -16.14 -5.73
CA ALA A 142 -1.44 -16.42 -6.83
C ALA A 142 -0.70 -16.91 -8.08
N THR A 143 -1.35 -17.82 -8.79
CA THR A 143 -1.01 -18.13 -10.18
C THR A 143 -1.37 -16.96 -11.08
N TYR A 144 -0.78 -16.95 -12.27
CA TYR A 144 -1.10 -15.96 -13.30
C TYR A 144 -2.61 -15.93 -13.60
N GLU A 145 -3.25 -17.10 -13.71
CA GLU A 145 -4.68 -17.25 -14.00
C GLU A 145 -5.57 -16.73 -12.85
N GLN A 146 -5.19 -16.98 -11.60
CA GLN A 146 -5.91 -16.43 -10.44
C GLN A 146 -5.81 -14.91 -10.38
N THR A 147 -4.65 -14.35 -10.74
CA THR A 147 -4.47 -12.90 -10.83
C THR A 147 -5.32 -12.29 -11.95
N LEU A 148 -5.35 -12.90 -13.14
CA LEU A 148 -6.25 -12.47 -14.21
C LEU A 148 -7.72 -12.55 -13.80
N GLN A 149 -8.11 -13.59 -13.05
CA GLN A 149 -9.47 -13.70 -12.52
C GLN A 149 -9.81 -12.53 -11.59
N ALA A 150 -8.91 -12.16 -10.69
CA ALA A 150 -9.08 -11.01 -9.80
C ALA A 150 -9.24 -9.69 -10.58
N ILE A 151 -8.40 -9.48 -11.60
CA ILE A 151 -8.48 -8.30 -12.47
C ILE A 151 -9.81 -8.27 -13.22
N SER A 152 -10.24 -9.41 -13.79
CA SER A 152 -11.54 -9.53 -14.45
C SER A 152 -12.74 -9.29 -13.52
N SER A 153 -12.54 -9.48 -12.22
CA SER A 153 -13.52 -9.21 -11.16
C SER A 153 -13.48 -7.75 -10.68
N GLY A 154 -12.55 -6.94 -11.20
CA GLY A 154 -12.44 -5.50 -11.00
C GLY A 154 -11.29 -5.06 -10.09
N ALA A 155 -10.30 -5.91 -9.81
CA ALA A 155 -9.07 -5.45 -9.16
C ALA A 155 -8.24 -4.56 -10.11
N THR A 156 -7.80 -3.39 -9.64
CA THR A 156 -7.17 -2.36 -10.48
C THR A 156 -5.84 -1.81 -9.95
N VAL A 157 -5.32 -2.37 -8.85
CA VAL A 157 -4.02 -1.98 -8.28
C VAL A 157 -3.17 -3.22 -7.99
N ALA A 158 -1.87 -3.12 -8.25
CA ALA A 158 -0.86 -4.04 -7.76
C ALA A 158 -0.16 -3.39 -6.56
N THR A 159 -0.34 -3.93 -5.36
CA THR A 159 0.31 -3.41 -4.13
C THR A 159 1.80 -3.69 -4.20
N HIS A 160 2.62 -2.66 -3.94
CA HIS A 160 4.11 -2.65 -3.94
C HIS A 160 4.78 -3.78 -4.76
N LEU A 161 4.55 -3.80 -6.08
CA LEU A 161 4.93 -4.88 -7.00
C LEU A 161 6.33 -5.45 -6.72
N PHE A 162 6.46 -6.78 -6.84
CA PHE A 162 7.60 -7.63 -6.49
C PHE A 162 7.68 -8.02 -5.01
N ASN A 163 7.28 -7.14 -4.09
CA ASN A 163 7.40 -7.38 -2.66
C ASN A 163 6.27 -8.30 -2.19
N ALA A 164 6.60 -9.30 -1.37
CA ALA A 164 5.64 -10.29 -0.89
C ALA A 164 4.77 -10.90 -2.03
N MET A 165 5.37 -11.21 -3.18
CA MET A 165 4.69 -11.86 -4.30
C MET A 165 5.46 -13.08 -4.77
N ARG A 166 4.74 -14.06 -5.32
CA ARG A 166 5.36 -15.15 -6.07
C ARG A 166 6.31 -14.59 -7.15
N PRO A 167 7.61 -14.97 -7.15
CA PRO A 167 8.56 -14.50 -8.14
C PRO A 167 8.22 -14.95 -9.55
N ILE A 168 8.74 -14.23 -10.55
CA ILE A 168 8.57 -14.58 -11.96
C ILE A 168 9.33 -15.88 -12.27
N HIS A 169 8.63 -16.84 -12.89
CA HIS A 169 9.23 -18.05 -13.44
C HIS A 169 8.67 -18.34 -14.85
N HIS A 170 9.50 -18.84 -15.77
CA HIS A 170 9.15 -18.94 -17.21
C HIS A 170 8.03 -19.93 -17.56
N ARG A 171 7.67 -20.86 -16.66
CA ARG A 171 6.53 -21.78 -16.82
C ARG A 171 5.34 -21.47 -15.92
N GLU A 172 5.58 -20.71 -14.86
CA GLU A 172 4.57 -20.35 -13.86
C GLU A 172 4.81 -18.86 -13.56
N PRO A 173 4.31 -17.96 -14.43
CA PRO A 173 4.71 -16.55 -14.42
C PRO A 173 4.35 -15.84 -13.11
N GLY A 174 3.29 -16.30 -12.44
CA GLY A 174 2.82 -15.73 -11.18
C GLY A 174 2.06 -14.41 -11.38
N PRO A 175 1.86 -13.63 -10.31
CA PRO A 175 1.02 -12.45 -10.33
C PRO A 175 1.68 -11.27 -11.05
N ILE A 176 3.01 -11.16 -10.99
CA ILE A 176 3.75 -9.99 -11.49
C ILE A 176 3.52 -9.78 -13.00
N PRO A 177 3.68 -10.79 -13.88
CA PRO A 177 3.42 -10.59 -15.31
C PRO A 177 1.96 -10.28 -15.62
N ALA A 178 1.00 -10.93 -14.95
CA ALA A 178 -0.43 -10.65 -15.11
C ALA A 178 -0.78 -9.19 -14.78
N LEU A 179 -0.21 -8.65 -13.71
CA LEU A 179 -0.43 -7.25 -13.29
C LEU A 179 0.21 -6.26 -14.27
N LEU A 180 1.43 -6.55 -14.74
CA LEU A 180 2.14 -5.68 -15.67
C LEU A 180 1.45 -5.57 -17.04
N GLU A 181 0.96 -6.68 -17.58
CA GLU A 181 0.34 -6.69 -18.91
C GLU A 181 -1.11 -6.16 -18.95
N SER A 182 -1.80 -6.13 -17.81
CA SER A 182 -3.20 -5.71 -17.73
C SER A 182 -3.32 -4.17 -17.66
N PRO A 183 -3.76 -3.49 -18.74
CA PRO A 183 -3.69 -2.03 -18.86
C PRO A 183 -4.51 -1.24 -17.82
N GLU A 184 -5.54 -1.85 -17.25
CA GLU A 184 -6.39 -1.31 -16.19
C GLU A 184 -5.70 -1.26 -14.81
N VAL A 185 -4.59 -1.97 -14.63
CA VAL A 185 -3.91 -2.07 -13.33
C VAL A 185 -2.88 -0.95 -13.16
N THR A 186 -3.00 -0.19 -12.08
CA THR A 186 -1.94 0.70 -11.59
C THR A 186 -0.94 -0.07 -10.76
N ILE A 187 0.35 0.18 -10.98
CA ILE A 187 1.46 -0.52 -10.37
C ILE A 187 2.04 0.34 -9.24
N GLU A 188 1.87 -0.08 -8.00
CA GLU A 188 2.59 0.52 -6.88
C GLU A 188 4.05 0.08 -6.88
N LEU A 189 4.96 1.02 -6.64
CA LEU A 189 6.38 0.74 -6.40
C LEU A 189 6.90 1.56 -5.23
N ILE A 190 7.67 0.91 -4.35
CA ILE A 190 8.45 1.57 -3.31
C ILE A 190 9.82 1.88 -3.89
N ALA A 191 10.00 3.11 -4.36
CA ALA A 191 11.18 3.55 -5.11
C ALA A 191 12.28 4.17 -4.22
N ASP A 192 12.63 3.48 -3.13
CA ASP A 192 13.65 3.90 -2.16
C ASP A 192 15.07 3.36 -2.47
N GLY A 193 15.19 2.49 -3.48
CA GLY A 193 16.42 1.82 -3.86
C GLY A 193 16.76 0.58 -3.04
N VAL A 194 15.94 0.24 -2.04
CA VAL A 194 16.06 -0.94 -1.17
C VAL A 194 15.03 -1.99 -1.56
N HIS A 195 13.75 -1.61 -1.63
CA HIS A 195 12.66 -2.49 -2.05
C HIS A 195 12.75 -2.83 -3.54
N VAL A 196 13.04 -1.82 -4.36
CA VAL A 196 13.12 -1.95 -5.80
C VAL A 196 14.46 -1.42 -6.30
N HIS A 197 15.26 -2.30 -6.89
CA HIS A 197 16.50 -1.91 -7.55
C HIS A 197 16.19 -0.96 -8.73
N PRO A 198 17.01 0.10 -8.99
CA PRO A 198 16.75 1.05 -10.08
C PRO A 198 16.54 0.42 -11.46
N ALA A 199 17.20 -0.70 -11.76
CA ALA A 199 16.99 -1.44 -13.00
C ALA A 199 15.58 -2.02 -13.12
N MET A 200 14.99 -2.49 -12.01
CA MET A 200 13.63 -3.02 -11.97
C MET A 200 12.61 -1.90 -12.15
N TYR A 201 12.81 -0.74 -11.50
CA TYR A 201 11.98 0.45 -11.74
C TYR A 201 11.97 0.84 -13.23
N ARG A 202 13.15 0.92 -13.88
CA ARG A 202 13.23 1.26 -15.31
C ARG A 202 12.60 0.20 -16.20
N MET A 203 12.69 -1.07 -15.84
CA MET A 203 12.03 -2.17 -16.55
C MET A 203 10.51 -2.03 -16.49
N VAL A 204 9.94 -1.80 -15.30
CA VAL A 204 8.51 -1.57 -15.14
C VAL A 204 8.07 -0.33 -15.93
N LEU A 205 8.78 0.79 -15.80
CA LEU A 205 8.50 2.01 -16.56
C LEU A 205 8.50 1.77 -18.07
N ALA A 206 9.46 1.02 -18.60
CA ALA A 206 9.51 0.68 -20.01
C ALA A 206 8.36 -0.26 -20.44
N THR A 207 7.83 -1.05 -19.51
CA THR A 207 6.78 -2.05 -19.77
C THR A 207 5.38 -1.43 -19.74
N VAL A 208 5.06 -0.64 -18.71
CA VAL A 208 3.70 -0.14 -18.47
C VAL A 208 3.52 1.35 -18.80
N GLY A 209 4.61 2.06 -19.05
CA GLY A 209 4.60 3.51 -19.27
C GLY A 209 4.51 4.32 -17.97
N PRO A 210 4.67 5.66 -18.05
CA PRO A 210 4.72 6.52 -16.88
C PRO A 210 3.36 6.69 -16.19
N ASP A 211 2.25 6.53 -16.92
CA ASP A 211 0.90 6.75 -16.41
C ASP A 211 0.40 5.62 -15.50
N ARG A 212 0.97 4.42 -15.59
CA ARG A 212 0.50 3.27 -14.82
C ARG A 212 1.29 3.02 -13.54
N ILE A 213 2.27 3.85 -13.21
CA ILE A 213 3.07 3.69 -11.99
C ILE A 213 2.61 4.70 -10.93
N ALA A 214 2.31 4.21 -9.73
CA ALA A 214 2.13 5.02 -8.53
C ALA A 214 3.32 4.74 -7.60
N LEU A 215 4.03 5.78 -7.18
CA LEU A 215 5.02 5.63 -6.12
C LEU A 215 4.33 5.77 -4.78
N VAL A 216 4.65 4.85 -3.88
CA VAL A 216 4.13 4.81 -2.52
C VAL A 216 5.28 4.68 -1.55
N THR A 217 5.16 5.30 -0.38
CA THR A 217 6.24 5.19 0.61
C THR A 217 6.24 3.83 1.26
N ASP A 218 5.08 3.24 1.52
CA ASP A 218 4.97 2.13 2.47
C ASP A 218 5.71 2.49 3.79
N ALA A 219 5.70 3.78 4.15
CA ALA A 219 6.48 4.27 5.27
C ALA A 219 5.86 3.79 6.58
N MET A 220 6.72 3.32 7.47
CA MET A 220 6.33 2.94 8.83
C MET A 220 6.74 3.99 9.86
N CYS A 221 6.39 3.80 11.13
CA CYS A 221 6.56 4.80 12.20
C CYS A 221 7.97 5.39 12.31
N ALA A 222 9.01 4.67 11.89
CA ALA A 222 10.39 5.13 11.91
C ALA A 222 10.74 6.14 10.81
N ALA A 223 9.85 6.43 9.85
CA ALA A 223 10.08 7.48 8.87
C ALA A 223 10.29 8.83 9.57
N GLY A 224 11.45 9.45 9.33
CA GLY A 224 11.87 10.67 10.01
C GLY A 224 12.47 10.49 11.41
N MET A 225 12.70 9.25 11.85
CA MET A 225 13.28 8.92 13.14
C MET A 225 14.70 8.36 12.98
N PRO A 226 15.56 8.43 14.02
CA PRO A 226 16.90 7.86 13.96
C PRO A 226 16.88 6.33 13.89
N ASP A 227 17.97 5.71 13.45
CA ASP A 227 18.16 4.26 13.54
C ASP A 227 17.91 3.74 14.97
N GLY A 228 17.25 2.59 15.09
CA GLY A 228 16.78 2.10 16.38
C GLY A 228 15.79 0.94 16.30
N ALA A 229 15.15 0.64 17.42
CA ALA A 229 14.14 -0.40 17.54
C ALA A 229 12.73 0.21 17.50
N TYR A 230 11.86 -0.39 16.69
CA TYR A 230 10.51 0.06 16.39
C TYR A 230 9.53 -1.11 16.32
N GLN A 231 8.26 -0.81 16.08
CA GLN A 231 7.22 -1.80 15.83
C GLN A 231 6.44 -1.46 14.56
N LEU A 232 6.09 -2.48 13.78
CA LEU A 232 5.10 -2.41 12.71
C LEU A 232 3.99 -3.41 13.04
N GLY A 233 2.80 -2.88 13.39
CA GLY A 233 1.79 -3.68 14.09
C GLY A 233 2.38 -4.26 15.38
N GLN A 234 2.37 -5.59 15.51
CA GLN A 234 2.93 -6.31 16.66
C GLN A 234 4.35 -6.86 16.41
N LEU A 235 4.94 -6.59 15.24
CA LEU A 235 6.22 -7.15 14.85
C LEU A 235 7.38 -6.23 15.24
N PRO A 236 8.45 -6.74 15.87
CA PRO A 236 9.63 -5.96 16.18
C PRO A 236 10.41 -5.65 14.89
N VAL A 237 10.76 -4.38 14.70
CA VAL A 237 11.52 -3.89 13.55
C VAL A 237 12.81 -3.25 14.04
N THR A 238 13.93 -3.54 13.38
CA THR A 238 15.18 -2.80 13.57
C THR A 238 15.43 -1.94 12.35
N VAL A 239 15.71 -0.66 12.58
CA VAL A 239 16.13 0.27 11.53
C VAL A 239 17.64 0.48 11.66
N ALA A 240 18.36 0.18 10.58
CA ALA A 240 19.79 0.41 10.48
C ALA A 240 20.12 0.96 9.09
N CYS A 241 20.88 2.05 9.04
CA CYS A 241 21.15 2.80 7.82
C CYS A 241 19.87 3.21 7.07
N GLY A 242 18.79 3.51 7.81
CA GLY A 242 17.48 3.82 7.24
C GLY A 242 16.68 2.63 6.70
N GLU A 243 17.21 1.40 6.73
CA GLU A 243 16.48 0.21 6.29
C GLU A 243 15.73 -0.45 7.45
N ALA A 244 14.41 -0.57 7.35
CA ALA A 244 13.56 -1.23 8.33
C ALA A 244 13.47 -2.74 8.04
N ARG A 245 13.90 -3.58 8.98
CA ARG A 245 13.88 -5.04 8.81
C ARG A 245 13.37 -5.78 10.05
N LEU A 246 12.68 -6.89 9.83
CA LEU A 246 12.38 -7.90 10.84
C LEU A 246 13.63 -8.69 11.25
N PRO A 247 13.61 -9.43 12.38
CA PRO A 247 14.76 -10.24 12.82
C PRO A 247 15.23 -11.30 11.82
N ASP A 248 14.35 -11.74 10.91
CA ASP A 248 14.68 -12.70 9.85
C ASP A 248 15.22 -12.05 8.56
N GLY A 249 15.36 -10.72 8.54
CA GLY A 249 15.88 -9.93 7.42
C GLY A 249 14.82 -9.44 6.44
N THR A 250 13.55 -9.85 6.60
CA THR A 250 12.42 -9.35 5.79
C THR A 250 12.32 -7.83 5.92
N ILE A 251 12.13 -7.11 4.82
CA ILE A 251 11.93 -5.66 4.83
C ILE A 251 10.54 -5.37 5.43
N ALA A 252 10.45 -4.38 6.31
CA ALA A 252 9.24 -4.08 7.09
C ALA A 252 8.83 -2.62 6.91
N GLY A 253 8.19 -2.33 5.78
CA GLY A 253 7.94 -0.97 5.31
C GLY A 253 9.23 -0.22 4.98
N SER A 254 9.09 1.06 4.65
CA SER A 254 10.22 1.97 4.42
C SER A 254 10.33 3.05 5.50
N THR A 255 11.43 3.79 5.45
CA THR A 255 11.60 5.05 6.22
C THR A 255 11.57 6.29 5.33
N ALA A 256 11.18 6.10 4.05
CA ALA A 256 11.25 7.13 3.02
C ALA A 256 10.06 8.10 3.10
N SER A 257 10.30 9.34 2.69
CA SER A 257 9.24 10.31 2.37
C SER A 257 8.91 10.27 0.88
N MET A 258 7.74 10.80 0.50
CA MET A 258 7.40 10.99 -0.93
C MET A 258 8.42 11.88 -1.67
N ALA A 259 9.05 12.82 -0.97
CA ALA A 259 10.11 13.64 -1.53
C ALA A 259 11.36 12.82 -1.90
N ASP A 260 11.66 11.75 -1.16
CA ASP A 260 12.76 10.83 -1.46
C ASP A 260 12.46 10.03 -2.73
N LEU A 261 11.24 9.48 -2.82
CA LEU A 261 10.78 8.76 -4.00
C LEU A 261 10.74 9.65 -5.24
N TYR A 262 10.29 10.90 -5.08
CA TYR A 262 10.32 11.89 -6.15
C TYR A 262 11.75 12.13 -6.66
N ARG A 263 12.72 12.33 -5.76
CA ARG A 263 14.14 12.52 -6.13
C ARG A 263 14.71 11.29 -6.84
N PHE A 264 14.36 10.09 -6.38
CA PHE A 264 14.72 8.86 -7.06
C PHE A 264 14.15 8.85 -8.50
N ALA A 265 12.85 9.10 -8.66
CA ALA A 265 12.18 9.06 -9.95
C ALA A 265 12.69 10.14 -10.92
N VAL A 266 12.98 11.35 -10.42
CA VAL A 266 13.63 12.41 -11.20
C VAL A 266 14.97 11.92 -11.77
N THR A 267 15.76 11.23 -10.94
CA THR A 267 17.07 10.70 -11.34
C THR A 267 16.93 9.58 -12.39
N GLN A 268 15.88 8.77 -12.31
CA GLN A 268 15.69 7.62 -13.21
C GLN A 268 14.94 7.97 -14.51
N ALA A 269 14.03 8.95 -14.50
CA ALA A 269 13.05 9.18 -15.57
C ALA A 269 12.72 10.66 -15.84
N GLY A 270 13.27 11.60 -15.07
CA GLY A 270 13.00 13.03 -15.21
C GLY A 270 11.79 13.53 -14.41
N PRO A 271 11.66 14.86 -14.24
CA PRO A 271 10.70 15.48 -13.31
C PRO A 271 9.23 15.36 -13.72
N GLU A 272 8.94 15.29 -15.02
CA GLU A 272 7.57 15.12 -15.52
C GLU A 272 7.01 13.74 -15.13
N VAL A 273 7.78 12.68 -15.38
CA VAL A 273 7.43 11.31 -14.97
C VAL A 273 7.33 11.21 -13.45
N ALA A 274 8.29 11.78 -12.72
CA ALA A 274 8.25 11.77 -11.26
C ALA A 274 6.97 12.41 -10.71
N THR A 275 6.54 13.55 -11.27
CA THR A 275 5.31 14.24 -10.85
C THR A 275 4.06 13.41 -11.14
N LEU A 276 4.00 12.72 -12.29
CA LEU A 276 2.89 11.81 -12.56
C LEU A 276 2.80 10.72 -11.49
N GLN A 277 3.92 10.08 -11.18
CA GLN A 277 3.91 8.91 -10.31
C GLN A 277 3.77 9.23 -8.82
N THR A 278 4.17 10.42 -8.36
CA THR A 278 4.08 10.82 -6.94
C THR A 278 2.85 11.65 -6.59
N SER A 279 2.04 12.01 -7.59
CA SER A 279 0.93 12.95 -7.42
C SER A 279 -0.30 12.54 -8.20
N VAL A 280 -0.20 12.45 -9.53
CA VAL A 280 -1.37 12.29 -10.42
C VAL A 280 -1.88 10.86 -10.43
N ASN A 281 -0.99 9.90 -10.66
CA ASN A 281 -1.35 8.49 -10.78
C ASN A 281 -1.89 7.91 -9.47
N PRO A 282 -1.27 8.17 -8.28
CA PRO A 282 -1.83 7.71 -7.01
C PRO A 282 -3.25 8.22 -6.76
N LEU A 283 -3.52 9.51 -7.01
CA LEU A 283 -4.87 10.08 -6.89
C LEU A 283 -5.88 9.39 -7.82
N ARG A 284 -5.50 9.22 -9.10
CA ARG A 284 -6.35 8.55 -10.09
C ARG A 284 -6.63 7.11 -9.70
N ALA A 285 -5.63 6.38 -9.20
CA ALA A 285 -5.75 4.98 -8.82
C ALA A 285 -6.83 4.75 -7.76
N VAL A 286 -7.01 5.71 -6.84
CA VAL A 286 -7.98 5.62 -5.74
C VAL A 286 -9.23 6.48 -5.94
N HIS A 287 -9.49 6.87 -7.19
CA HIS A 287 -10.66 7.65 -7.61
C HIS A 287 -10.82 8.98 -6.87
N LEU A 288 -9.72 9.61 -6.49
CA LEU A 288 -9.70 10.94 -5.86
C LEU A 288 -9.26 12.02 -6.86
N GLN A 289 -9.72 13.24 -6.62
CA GLN A 289 -9.31 14.42 -7.37
C GLN A 289 -8.36 15.26 -6.51
N ALA A 290 -7.45 15.99 -7.15
CA ALA A 290 -6.61 16.96 -6.45
C ALA A 290 -7.49 18.01 -5.78
N ALA A 291 -7.18 18.36 -4.53
CA ALA A 291 -7.83 19.49 -3.87
C ALA A 291 -7.53 20.77 -4.66
N SER A 292 -8.61 21.47 -5.05
CA SER A 292 -8.57 22.74 -5.79
C SER A 292 -8.00 23.88 -4.98
#